data_AF-A0A7G2IZU9-F1
#
_entry.id   AF-A0A7G2IZU9-F1
#
_cell.length_a   1.000
_cell.length_b   1.000
_cell.length_c   1.000
_cell.angle_alpha   90.00
_cell.angle_beta   90.00
_cell.angle_gamma   90.00
#
_symmetry.space_group_name_H-M   'P 1'
#
loop_
_entity.id
_entity.type
_entity.pdbx_description
1 polymer ?
#
loop_
_entity_poly.entity_id
_entity_poly.type
_entity_poly.pdbx_seq_one_letter_code
_entity_poly.pdbx_strand_id
1 'polypeptide(L)'
;MVVANGDFAEKVVAVVLPVNAAIVVSLQYALGRRLTATNIRPLMTMGTVFFVVGLVGFAFSGNSLLLWGISAAFFTIGEVIYAPGEYMLIDNIAPAGMKASYFSAQSLGWLGAAVNPLVSGVILTTLPSWSLFVALIVAIVLAWALMIKGMRAKPWGQTAVC
;
A
#
# COMPACT_ATOMS: atom_id res chain seq x y z
N MET A 1 5.75 22.39 -23.28
CA MET A 1 6.73 21.99 -22.25
C MET A 1 6.71 23.04 -21.15
N VAL A 2 5.85 22.86 -20.16
CA VAL A 2 5.82 23.73 -18.99
C VAL A 2 6.89 23.22 -18.04
N VAL A 3 7.80 24.10 -17.64
CA VAL A 3 8.78 23.85 -16.58
C VAL A 3 7.98 23.41 -15.35
N ALA A 4 7.94 22.10 -15.08
CA ALA A 4 7.59 21.62 -13.76
C ALA A 4 8.66 22.21 -12.84
N ASN A 5 8.28 23.09 -11.90
CA ASN A 5 9.21 23.76 -10.99
C ASN A 5 10.01 22.72 -10.20
N GLY A 6 11.21 22.38 -10.69
CA GLY A 6 12.10 21.38 -10.10
C GLY A 6 12.39 21.69 -8.63
N ASP A 7 12.62 22.96 -8.32
CA ASP A 7 12.84 23.46 -6.95
C ASP A 7 11.67 23.15 -6.01
N PHE A 8 10.43 23.16 -6.51
CA PHE A 8 9.27 22.82 -5.69
C PHE A 8 9.17 21.31 -5.49
N ALA A 9 9.40 20.52 -6.56
CA ALA A 9 9.40 19.07 -6.47
C ALA A 9 10.49 18.56 -5.51
N GLU A 10 11.69 19.16 -5.55
CA GLU A 10 12.77 18.84 -4.62
C GLU A 10 12.36 19.08 -3.17
N LYS A 11 11.73 20.23 -2.87
CA LYS A 11 11.22 20.54 -1.54
C LYS A 11 10.13 19.57 -1.09
N VAL A 12 9.23 19.17 -1.99
CA VAL A 12 8.21 18.16 -1.69
C VAL A 12 8.88 16.84 -1.32
N VAL A 13 9.85 16.37 -2.12
CA VAL A 13 10.58 15.13 -1.86
C VAL A 13 11.35 15.22 -0.53
N ALA A 14 11.99 16.36 -0.25
CA ALA A 14 12.73 16.61 0.98
C ALA A 14 11.84 16.63 2.24
N VAL A 15 10.53 16.86 2.10
CA VAL A 15 9.57 16.77 3.22
C VAL A 15 8.94 15.38 3.29
N VAL A 16 8.53 14.81 2.16
CA VAL A 16 7.78 13.55 2.10
C VAL A 16 8.65 12.36 2.53
N LEU A 17 9.90 12.26 2.05
CA LEU A 17 10.76 11.13 2.37
C LEU A 17 11.08 11.03 3.87
N PRO A 18 11.51 12.11 4.56
CA PRO A 18 11.77 12.04 5.99
C PRO A 18 10.51 11.80 6.82
N VAL A 19 9.37 12.38 6.44
CA VAL A 19 8.08 12.15 7.14
C VAL A 19 7.68 10.69 7.06
N ASN A 20 7.78 10.08 5.87
CA ASN A 20 7.53 8.65 5.70
C ASN A 20 8.48 7.83 6.60
N ALA A 21 9.79 8.04 6.49
CA ALA A 21 10.78 7.29 7.27
C ALA A 21 10.56 7.42 8.79
N ALA A 22 10.28 8.63 9.28
CA ALA A 22 10.02 8.88 10.69
C ALA A 22 8.78 8.12 11.20
N ILE A 23 7.70 8.12 10.41
CA ILE A 23 6.47 7.40 10.77
C ILE A 23 6.69 5.90 10.70
N VAL A 24 7.33 5.39 9.64
CA VAL A 24 7.65 3.95 9.52
C VAL A 24 8.43 3.49 10.75
N VAL A 25 9.58 4.10 11.05
CA VAL A 25 10.44 3.67 12.15
C VAL A 25 9.75 3.77 13.51
N SER A 26 8.96 4.83 13.74
CA SER A 26 8.27 5.02 15.02
C SER A 26 7.07 4.11 15.21
N LEU A 27 6.27 3.88 14.16
CA LEU A 27 5.00 3.16 14.25
C LEU A 27 5.12 1.67 13.91
N GLN A 28 6.10 1.24 13.11
CA GLN A 28 6.21 -0.15 12.63
C GLN A 28 6.19 -1.18 13.76
N TYR A 29 6.89 -0.92 14.85
CA TYR A 29 6.92 -1.83 15.99
C TYR A 29 5.56 -1.82 16.72
N ALA A 30 4.99 -0.64 16.95
CA ALA A 30 3.75 -0.47 17.70
C ALA A 30 2.54 -1.07 16.99
N LEU A 31 2.45 -0.95 15.67
CA LEU A 31 1.39 -1.57 14.88
C LEU A 31 1.69 -3.05 14.63
N GLY A 32 2.95 -3.40 14.35
CA GLY A 32 3.40 -4.79 14.21
C GLY A 32 3.02 -5.68 15.39
N ARG A 33 3.23 -5.21 16.63
CA ARG A 33 2.84 -5.96 17.85
C ARG A 33 1.32 -6.08 18.07
N ARG A 34 0.51 -5.24 17.42
CA ARG A 34 -0.97 -5.26 17.54
C ARG A 34 -1.63 -6.11 16.45
N LEU A 35 -0.89 -6.44 15.40
CA LEU A 35 -1.35 -7.33 14.35
C LEU A 35 -1.45 -8.77 14.87
N THR A 36 -2.64 -9.33 14.77
CA THR A 36 -2.95 -10.72 15.13
C THR A 36 -3.79 -11.33 14.01
N ALA A 37 -3.75 -12.65 13.87
CA ALA A 37 -4.52 -13.39 12.86
C ALA A 37 -6.02 -13.04 12.87
N THR A 38 -6.59 -12.82 14.06
CA THR A 38 -8.01 -12.51 14.25
C THR A 38 -8.38 -11.11 13.76
N ASN A 39 -7.48 -10.13 13.92
CA ASN A 39 -7.74 -8.72 13.62
C ASN A 39 -7.17 -8.26 12.28
N ILE A 40 -6.56 -9.16 11.51
CA ILE A 40 -5.89 -8.82 10.25
C ILE A 40 -6.84 -8.20 9.22
N ARG A 41 -8.09 -8.70 9.13
CA ARG A 41 -9.10 -8.21 8.19
C ARG A 41 -9.49 -6.74 8.44
N PRO A 42 -9.96 -6.36 9.65
CA PRO A 42 -10.30 -4.97 9.92
C PRO A 42 -9.08 -4.06 9.87
N LEU A 43 -7.89 -4.55 10.26
CA LEU A 43 -6.69 -3.72 10.24
C LEU A 43 -6.21 -3.42 8.82
N MET A 44 -6.18 -4.43 7.93
CA MET A 44 -5.86 -4.22 6.51
C MET A 44 -6.87 -3.25 5.86
N THR A 45 -8.15 -3.37 6.19
CA THR A 45 -9.19 -2.43 5.72
C THR A 45 -8.92 -1.00 6.20
N MET A 46 -8.56 -0.84 7.48
CA MET A 46 -8.17 0.47 8.02
C MET A 46 -6.93 1.02 7.29
N GLY A 47 -5.94 0.17 6.98
CA GLY A 47 -4.79 0.54 6.15
C GLY A 47 -5.18 1.02 4.75
N THR A 48 -6.15 0.35 4.10
CA THR A 48 -6.68 0.78 2.80
C THR A 48 -7.32 2.16 2.88
N VAL A 49 -8.10 2.42 3.92
CA VAL A 49 -8.70 3.75 4.16
C VAL A 49 -7.62 4.81 4.31
N PHE A 50 -6.57 4.54 5.09
CA PHE A 50 -5.44 5.44 5.25
C PHE A 50 -4.71 5.72 3.93
N PHE A 51 -4.50 4.70 3.09
CA PHE A 51 -3.95 4.89 1.75
C PHE A 51 -4.83 5.77 0.88
N VAL A 52 -6.14 5.53 0.85
CA VAL A 52 -7.08 6.35 0.06
C VAL A 52 -7.08 7.79 0.55
N VAL A 53 -7.15 8.02 1.86
CA VAL A 53 -7.08 9.37 2.44
C VAL A 53 -5.77 10.07 2.10
N GLY A 54 -4.64 9.37 2.19
CA GLY A 54 -3.33 9.90 1.79
C GLY A 54 -3.25 10.26 0.31
N LEU A 55 -3.75 9.38 -0.58
CA LEU A 55 -3.77 9.60 -2.03
C LEU A 55 -4.70 10.75 -2.43
N VAL A 56 -5.86 10.86 -1.80
CA VAL A 56 -6.75 12.02 -1.96
C VAL A 56 -6.04 13.29 -1.49
N GLY A 57 -5.39 13.25 -0.33
CA GLY A 57 -4.59 14.37 0.17
C GLY A 57 -3.51 14.81 -0.82
N PHE A 58 -2.78 13.88 -1.42
CA PHE A 58 -1.78 14.19 -2.44
C PHE A 58 -2.38 14.85 -3.68
N ALA A 59 -3.55 14.39 -4.14
CA ALA A 59 -4.24 14.99 -5.28
C ALA A 59 -4.64 16.46 -5.05
N PHE A 60 -4.94 16.85 -3.80
CA PHE A 60 -5.34 18.22 -3.43
C PHE A 60 -4.21 19.06 -2.82
N SER A 61 -2.99 18.51 -2.66
CA SER A 61 -1.90 19.19 -1.94
C SER A 61 -1.37 20.44 -2.67
N GLY A 62 -1.53 20.50 -4.00
CA GLY A 62 -1.13 21.66 -4.81
C GLY A 62 0.31 22.12 -4.51
N ASN A 63 0.47 23.40 -4.18
CA ASN A 63 1.76 24.01 -3.84
C ASN A 63 2.08 24.03 -2.33
N SER A 64 1.29 23.36 -1.47
CA SER A 64 1.48 23.39 -0.02
C SER A 64 2.34 22.22 0.47
N LEU A 65 3.59 22.49 0.86
CA LEU A 65 4.51 21.50 1.42
C LEU A 65 3.95 20.81 2.68
N LEU A 66 3.17 21.54 3.47
CA LEU A 66 2.55 21.01 4.68
C LEU A 66 1.46 19.97 4.35
N LEU A 67 0.67 20.20 3.30
CA LEU A 67 -0.32 19.21 2.85
C LEU A 67 0.34 17.97 2.26
N TRP A 68 1.45 18.13 1.53
CA TRP A 68 2.26 17.00 1.06
C TRP A 68 2.78 16.15 2.23
N GLY A 69 3.29 16.78 3.29
CA GLY A 69 3.76 16.09 4.50
C GLY A 69 2.63 15.37 5.25
N ILE A 70 1.48 16.02 5.46
CA ILE A 70 0.32 15.39 6.13
C ILE A 70 -0.22 14.22 5.30
N SER A 71 -0.34 14.40 3.98
CA SER A 71 -0.80 13.35 3.07
C SER A 71 0.14 12.14 3.08
N ALA A 72 1.45 12.40 3.07
CA ALA A 72 2.47 11.37 3.25
C ALA A 72 2.32 10.65 4.59
N ALA A 73 2.01 11.37 5.67
CA ALA A 73 1.81 10.76 6.97
C ALA A 73 0.64 9.77 6.98
N PHE A 74 -0.53 10.18 6.47
CA PHE A 74 -1.68 9.29 6.37
C PHE A 74 -1.40 8.09 5.46
N PHE A 75 -0.78 8.31 4.30
CA PHE A 75 -0.38 7.24 3.39
C PHE A 75 0.54 6.22 4.07
N THR A 76 1.53 6.72 4.82
CA THR A 76 2.52 5.90 5.52
C THR A 76 1.91 5.07 6.64
N ILE A 77 0.88 5.57 7.33
CA ILE A 77 0.16 4.75 8.33
C ILE A 77 -0.46 3.52 7.66
N GLY A 78 -1.00 3.65 6.45
CA GLY A 78 -1.48 2.53 5.64
C GLY A 78 -0.37 1.55 5.29
N GLU A 79 0.78 2.06 4.85
CA GLU A 79 1.98 1.29 4.51
C GLU A 79 2.47 0.44 5.68
N VAL A 80 2.57 1.06 6.86
CA VAL A 80 3.04 0.40 8.09
C VAL A 80 2.13 -0.75 8.53
N ILE A 81 0.84 -0.70 8.19
CA ILE A 81 -0.10 -1.80 8.44
C ILE A 81 0.08 -2.91 7.42
N TYR A 82 0.16 -2.54 6.13
CA TYR A 82 0.22 -3.49 5.04
C TYR A 82 1.52 -4.28 5.00
N ALA A 83 2.65 -3.65 5.35
CA ALA A 83 3.97 -4.29 5.35
C ALA A 83 3.98 -5.61 6.14
N PRO A 84 3.68 -5.65 7.46
CA PRO A 84 3.53 -6.90 8.20
C PRO A 84 2.21 -7.64 7.90
N GLY A 85 1.14 -6.93 7.54
CA GLY A 85 -0.18 -7.49 7.31
C GLY A 85 -0.23 -8.46 6.14
N GLU A 86 0.46 -8.18 5.03
CA GLU A 86 0.48 -9.06 3.86
C GLU A 86 1.17 -10.41 4.17
N TYR A 87 2.34 -10.38 4.83
CA TYR A 87 3.04 -11.61 5.21
C TYR A 87 2.24 -12.45 6.21
N MET A 88 1.62 -11.82 7.21
CA MET A 88 0.76 -12.52 8.15
C MET A 88 -0.47 -13.12 7.48
N LEU A 89 -1.04 -12.42 6.49
CA LEU A 89 -2.19 -12.91 5.74
C LEU A 89 -1.85 -14.18 4.96
N ILE A 90 -0.69 -14.17 4.29
CA ILE A 90 -0.19 -15.32 3.54
C ILE A 90 0.05 -16.50 4.49
N ASP A 91 0.70 -16.26 5.63
CA ASP A 91 0.95 -17.31 6.63
C ASP A 91 -0.34 -17.95 7.16
N ASN A 92 -1.40 -17.14 7.32
CA ASN A 92 -2.71 -17.62 7.79
C ASN A 92 -3.52 -18.38 6.73
N ILE A 93 -3.34 -18.05 5.44
CA ILE A 93 -4.06 -18.72 4.34
C ILE A 93 -3.33 -20.00 3.88
N ALA A 94 -2.00 -20.03 3.99
CA ALA A 94 -1.18 -21.13 3.50
C ALA A 94 -1.36 -22.42 4.33
N PRO A 95 -1.75 -23.55 3.70
CA PRO A 95 -1.81 -24.85 4.37
C PRO A 95 -0.44 -25.33 4.84
N ALA A 96 -0.44 -26.23 5.83
CA ALA A 96 0.78 -26.87 6.32
C ALA A 96 1.53 -27.54 5.14
N GLY A 97 2.82 -27.24 4.99
CA GLY A 97 3.67 -27.76 3.91
C GLY A 97 3.66 -26.96 2.60
N MET A 98 2.72 -26.02 2.39
CA MET A 98 2.65 -25.21 1.15
C MET A 98 3.09 -23.75 1.34
N LYS A 99 3.52 -23.36 2.55
CA LYS A 99 3.94 -21.97 2.85
C LYS A 99 4.98 -21.44 1.86
N ALA A 100 5.96 -22.26 1.48
CA ALA A 100 7.00 -21.87 0.53
C ALA A 100 6.44 -21.47 -0.84
N SER A 101 5.45 -22.20 -1.36
CA SER A 101 4.79 -21.89 -2.64
C SER A 101 3.93 -20.62 -2.57
N TYR A 102 3.31 -20.36 -1.41
CA TYR A 102 2.53 -19.13 -1.21
C TYR A 102 3.43 -17.90 -1.10
N PHE A 103 4.55 -17.99 -0.37
CA PHE A 103 5.55 -16.91 -0.31
C PHE A 103 6.28 -16.72 -1.65
N SER A 104 6.48 -17.76 -2.45
CA SER A 104 7.04 -17.58 -3.80
C SER A 104 6.05 -16.89 -4.74
N ALA A 105 4.75 -17.15 -4.62
CA ALA A 105 3.72 -16.40 -5.34
C ALA A 105 3.66 -14.92 -4.89
N GLN A 106 3.85 -14.64 -3.60
CA GLN A 106 3.96 -13.27 -3.11
C GLN A 106 5.09 -12.48 -3.79
N SER A 107 6.22 -13.13 -4.04
CA SER A 107 7.35 -12.50 -4.73
C SER A 107 7.00 -11.97 -6.13
N LEU A 108 5.91 -12.42 -6.76
CA LEU A 108 5.39 -11.80 -7.98
C LEU A 108 4.98 -10.33 -7.78
N GLY A 109 4.69 -9.92 -6.54
CA GLY A 109 4.46 -8.52 -6.18
C GLY A 109 5.63 -7.60 -6.56
N TRP A 110 6.87 -8.11 -6.59
CA TRP A 110 8.04 -7.37 -7.07
C TRP A 110 7.94 -6.99 -8.56
N LEU A 111 7.26 -7.79 -9.38
CA LEU A 111 6.99 -7.41 -10.77
C LEU A 111 6.05 -6.21 -10.83
N GLY A 112 5.04 -6.17 -9.96
CA GLY A 112 4.17 -5.00 -9.81
C GLY A 112 4.96 -3.74 -9.44
N ALA A 113 5.88 -3.86 -8.48
CA ALA A 113 6.77 -2.77 -8.08
C ALA A 113 7.67 -2.30 -9.25
N ALA A 114 8.19 -3.23 -10.07
CA ALA A 114 9.00 -2.90 -11.23
C ALA A 114 8.20 -2.24 -12.37
N VAL A 115 6.95 -2.65 -12.58
CA VAL A 115 6.07 -2.10 -13.61
C VAL A 115 5.49 -0.73 -13.21
N ASN A 116 5.38 -0.44 -11.91
CA ASN A 116 4.76 0.78 -11.40
C ASN A 116 5.39 2.10 -11.94
N PRO A 117 6.73 2.30 -11.97
CA PRO A 117 7.33 3.49 -12.57
C PRO A 117 7.02 3.67 -14.06
N LEU A 118 6.92 2.57 -14.81
CA LEU A 118 6.60 2.61 -16.24
C LEU A 118 5.16 3.07 -16.45
N VAL A 119 4.20 2.45 -15.74
CA VAL A 119 2.78 2.81 -15.84
C VAL A 119 2.53 4.23 -15.35
N SER A 120 3.10 4.60 -14.19
CA SER A 120 2.95 5.95 -13.65
C SER A 120 3.61 7.00 -14.54
N GLY A 121 4.77 6.73 -15.13
CA GLY A 121 5.42 7.60 -16.11
C GLY A 121 4.58 7.82 -17.38
N VAL A 122 3.96 6.77 -17.92
CA VAL A 122 3.05 6.89 -19.07
C VAL A 122 1.82 7.72 -18.71
N ILE A 123 1.22 7.48 -17.54
CA ILE A 123 0.05 8.25 -17.08
C ILE A 123 0.43 9.74 -16.94
N LEU A 124 1.54 10.05 -16.27
CA LEU A 124 1.96 11.44 -16.04
C LEU A 124 2.38 12.19 -17.33
N THR A 125 2.77 11.47 -18.39
CA THR A 125 3.15 12.08 -19.67
C THR A 125 1.98 12.24 -20.65
N THR A 126 0.92 11.44 -20.52
CA THR A 126 -0.22 11.43 -21.44
C THR A 126 -1.50 12.03 -20.85
N LEU A 127 -1.65 12.02 -19.52
CA LEU A 127 -2.84 12.45 -18.81
C LEU A 127 -2.51 13.54 -17.76
N PRO A 128 -3.51 14.26 -17.25
CA PRO A 128 -3.32 15.20 -16.15
C PRO A 128 -2.76 14.50 -14.90
N SER A 129 -1.95 15.20 -14.10
CA SER A 129 -1.30 14.64 -12.90
C SER A 129 -2.26 14.02 -11.87
N TRP A 130 -3.49 14.56 -11.75
CA TRP A 130 -4.51 14.02 -10.84
C TRP A 130 -4.95 12.60 -11.21
N SER A 131 -4.85 12.21 -12.48
CA SER A 131 -5.25 10.88 -12.97
C SER A 131 -4.41 9.75 -12.38
N LEU A 132 -3.14 10.01 -12.04
CA LEU A 132 -2.27 9.05 -11.37
C LEU A 132 -2.83 8.67 -9.99
N PHE A 133 -3.23 9.66 -9.20
CA PHE A 133 -3.78 9.41 -7.87
C PHE A 133 -5.08 8.64 -7.93
N VAL A 134 -5.95 8.95 -8.90
CA VAL A 134 -7.19 8.20 -9.11
C VAL A 134 -6.90 6.76 -9.53
N ALA A 135 -5.95 6.53 -10.43
CA ALA A 135 -5.54 5.19 -10.84
C ALA A 135 -5.01 4.37 -9.66
N LEU A 136 -4.19 4.98 -8.79
CA LEU A 136 -3.67 4.34 -7.57
C LEU A 136 -4.78 4.04 -6.55
N ILE A 137 -5.75 4.95 -6.38
CA ILE A 137 -6.94 4.72 -5.53
C ILE A 137 -7.75 3.54 -6.04
N VAL A 138 -8.00 3.47 -7.36
CA VAL A 138 -8.71 2.33 -7.96
C VAL A 138 -7.92 1.04 -7.75
N ALA A 139 -6.60 1.07 -7.98
CA ALA A 139 -5.74 -0.11 -7.81
C ALA A 139 -5.74 -0.63 -6.37
N ILE A 140 -5.60 0.25 -5.35
CA ILE A 140 -5.59 -0.20 -3.94
C ILE A 140 -6.96 -0.72 -3.49
N VAL A 141 -8.06 -0.11 -3.96
CA VAL A 141 -9.42 -0.58 -3.67
C VAL A 141 -9.68 -1.93 -4.33
N LEU A 142 -9.23 -2.13 -5.57
CA LEU A 142 -9.31 -3.43 -6.25
C LEU A 142 -8.48 -4.48 -5.54
N ALA A 143 -7.24 -4.17 -5.15
CA ALA A 143 -6.37 -5.07 -4.40
C ALA A 143 -7.02 -5.49 -3.06
N TRP A 144 -7.59 -4.53 -2.33
CA TRP A 144 -8.34 -4.80 -1.10
C TRP A 144 -9.58 -5.68 -1.34
N ALA A 145 -10.35 -5.43 -2.40
CA ALA A 145 -11.50 -6.25 -2.74
C ALA A 145 -11.11 -7.70 -3.10
N LEU A 146 -10.03 -7.87 -3.88
CA LEU A 146 -9.45 -9.18 -4.20
C LEU A 146 -8.95 -9.90 -2.95
N MET A 147 -8.31 -9.19 -2.02
CA MET A 147 -7.88 -9.72 -0.74
C MET A 147 -9.07 -10.25 0.08
N ILE A 148 -10.16 -9.48 0.20
CA ILE A 148 -11.38 -9.94 0.89
C ILE A 148 -11.97 -11.18 0.23
N LYS A 149 -12.00 -11.20 -1.11
CA LYS A 149 -12.47 -12.36 -1.86
C LYS A 149 -11.58 -13.59 -1.62
N GLY A 150 -10.26 -13.41 -1.63
CA GLY A 150 -9.29 -14.48 -1.36
C GLY A 150 -9.42 -15.04 0.06
N MET A 151 -9.63 -14.19 1.05
CA MET A 151 -9.86 -14.60 2.43
C MET A 151 -11.17 -15.36 2.66
N ARG A 152 -12.15 -15.22 1.76
CA ARG A 152 -13.43 -15.95 1.77
C ARG A 152 -13.37 -17.26 0.99
N ALA A 153 -12.35 -17.46 0.15
CA ALA A 153 -12.21 -18.70 -0.61
C ALA A 153 -11.90 -19.86 0.35
N LYS A 154 -12.62 -20.97 0.18
CA LYS A 154 -12.44 -22.16 1.02
C LYS A 154 -11.03 -22.74 0.79
N PRO A 155 -10.28 -23.10 1.85
CA PRO A 155 -8.97 -23.72 1.68
C PRO A 155 -9.08 -24.98 0.83
N TRP A 156 -8.29 -25.05 -0.24
CA TRP A 156 -8.23 -26.22 -1.10
C TRP A 156 -7.54 -27.35 -0.32
N GLY A 157 -8.25 -28.47 -0.10
CA GLY A 157 -7.64 -29.70 0.42
C GLY A 157 -7.70 -29.94 1.94
N GLN A 158 -8.73 -29.46 2.66
CA GLN A 158 -9.05 -30.07 3.95
C GLN A 158 -9.65 -31.46 3.71
N THR A 159 -8.80 -32.49 3.61
CA THR A 159 -9.21 -33.84 4.02
C THR A 159 -9.56 -33.75 5.50
N ALA A 160 -10.83 -33.96 5.82
CA ALA A 160 -11.28 -34.16 7.18
C ALA A 160 -10.48 -35.33 7.76
N VAL A 161 -9.55 -35.04 8.65
CA VAL A 161 -8.92 -36.05 9.48
C VAL A 161 -9.91 -36.31 10.60
N CYS A 162 -10.78 -37.29 10.38
CA CYS A 162 -11.49 -37.98 11.45
C CYS A 162 -10.54 -38.93 12.18
#